data_AF-A0A2A2YEC5-F1
#
_entry.id   AF-A0A2A2YEC5-F1
#
_cell.length_a   1.000
_cell.length_b   1.000
_cell.length_c   1.000
_cell.angle_alpha   90.00
_cell.angle_beta   90.00
_cell.angle_gamma   90.00
#
_symmetry.space_group_name_H-M   'P 1'
#
loop_
_entity.id
_entity.type
_entity.pdbx_description
1 polymer ?
#
loop_
_entity_poly.entity_id
_entity_poly.type
_entity_poly.pdbx_seq_one_letter_code
_entity_poly.pdbx_strand_id
1 'polypeptide(L)'
;MSTYSSFYINGQWVQPSTTASLSVYDSVTEQVMATIPAGGATDVDAAAKAARAAFDSWSGLPREERAKFMSRIGDALAGRMDEIATVIPRKQA
;
A
#
# COMPACT_ATOMS: atom_id res chain seq x y z
N MET A 1 -1.96 -16.67 -8.27
CA MET A 1 -2.37 -15.40 -8.91
C MET A 1 -3.28 -14.66 -7.94
N SER A 2 -2.86 -13.49 -7.45
CA SER A 2 -3.62 -12.70 -6.46
C SER A 2 -4.29 -11.50 -7.12
N THR A 3 -5.54 -11.21 -6.76
CA THR A 3 -6.25 -10.02 -7.26
C THR A 3 -6.44 -9.02 -6.13
N TYR A 4 -5.91 -7.82 -6.29
CA TYR A 4 -6.18 -6.69 -5.41
C TYR A 4 -7.10 -5.74 -6.16
N SER A 5 -8.23 -5.35 -5.56
CA SER A 5 -9.28 -4.58 -6.22
C SER A 5 -9.59 -3.25 -5.52
N SER A 6 -8.78 -2.85 -4.55
CA SER A 6 -9.04 -1.67 -3.73
C SER A 6 -7.77 -0.92 -3.37
N PHE A 7 -7.88 0.39 -3.20
CA PHE A 7 -6.82 1.23 -2.62
C PHE A 7 -7.04 1.38 -1.12
N TYR A 8 -5.97 1.61 -0.36
CA TYR A 8 -6.07 1.95 1.06
C TYR A 8 -5.89 3.47 1.23
N ILE A 9 -7.01 4.20 1.36
CA ILE A 9 -7.06 5.67 1.43
C ILE A 9 -7.80 6.06 2.71
N ASN A 10 -7.27 7.04 3.44
CA ASN A 10 -7.86 7.56 4.68
C ASN A 10 -8.17 6.47 5.73
N GLY A 11 -7.29 5.46 5.84
CA GLY A 11 -7.46 4.36 6.80
C GLY A 11 -8.51 3.32 6.41
N GLN A 12 -8.98 3.32 5.14
CA GLN A 12 -10.02 2.42 4.68
C GLN A 12 -9.69 1.83 3.30
N TRP A 13 -10.20 0.63 3.03
CA TRP A 13 -10.20 0.07 1.68
C TRP A 13 -11.31 0.73 0.84
N VAL A 14 -10.91 1.40 -0.24
CA VAL A 14 -11.80 2.13 -1.14
C VAL A 14 -11.78 1.54 -2.54
N GLN A 15 -12.92 1.59 -3.22
CA GLN A 15 -13.02 1.17 -4.61
C GLN A 15 -12.28 2.17 -5.52
N PRO A 16 -11.51 1.70 -6.51
CA PRO A 16 -10.83 2.55 -7.48
C PRO A 16 -11.83 3.38 -8.28
N SER A 17 -11.44 4.59 -8.66
CA SER A 17 -12.23 5.46 -9.54
C SER A 17 -12.32 4.96 -10.99
N THR A 18 -11.47 4.01 -11.37
CA THR A 18 -11.43 3.42 -12.72
C THR A 18 -11.64 1.91 -12.66
N THR A 19 -12.06 1.32 -13.79
CA THR A 19 -12.11 -0.15 -13.96
C THR A 19 -10.83 -0.71 -14.57
N ALA A 20 -9.83 0.14 -14.86
CA ALA A 20 -8.59 -0.29 -15.47
C ALA A 20 -7.71 -1.03 -14.44
N SER A 21 -6.89 -1.96 -14.90
CA SER A 21 -6.03 -2.79 -14.06
C SER A 21 -4.64 -2.96 -14.66
N LEU A 22 -3.65 -3.18 -13.81
CA LEU A 22 -2.27 -3.48 -14.17
C LEU A 22 -1.94 -4.92 -13.74
N SER A 23 -1.24 -5.63 -14.61
CA SER A 23 -0.68 -6.95 -14.29
C SER A 23 0.71 -6.77 -13.69
N VAL A 24 0.96 -7.44 -12.57
CA VAL A 24 2.26 -7.55 -11.93
C VAL A 24 2.87 -8.88 -12.36
N TYR A 25 4.08 -8.83 -12.88
CA TYR A 25 4.77 -10.00 -13.42
C TYR A 25 5.77 -10.55 -12.42
N ASP A 26 5.96 -11.87 -12.48
CA ASP A 26 6.99 -12.58 -11.76
C ASP A 26 8.33 -12.44 -12.50
N SER A 27 9.36 -11.93 -11.82
CA SER A 27 10.69 -11.65 -12.39
C SER A 27 11.48 -12.90 -12.78
N VAL A 28 11.07 -14.09 -12.34
CA VAL A 28 11.75 -15.36 -12.63
C VAL A 28 11.06 -16.12 -13.76
N THR A 29 9.73 -16.10 -13.77
CA THR A 29 8.91 -16.91 -14.69
C THR A 29 8.25 -16.11 -15.81
N GLU A 30 8.30 -14.77 -15.72
CA GLU A 30 7.63 -13.82 -16.61
C GLU A 30 6.10 -14.00 -16.69
N GLN A 31 5.52 -14.79 -15.77
CA GLN A 31 4.07 -15.00 -15.69
C GLN A 31 3.41 -13.96 -14.78
N VAL A 32 2.11 -13.72 -14.98
CA VAL A 32 1.34 -12.81 -14.13
C VAL A 32 1.22 -13.39 -12.72
N MET A 33 1.80 -12.71 -11.73
CA MET A 33 1.69 -13.09 -10.33
C MET A 33 0.51 -12.42 -9.62
N ALA A 34 0.15 -11.20 -10.01
CA ALA A 34 -0.97 -10.47 -9.44
C ALA A 34 -1.60 -9.45 -10.40
N THR A 35 -2.79 -8.99 -10.08
CA THR A 35 -3.46 -7.87 -10.76
C THR A 35 -3.85 -6.82 -9.73
N ILE A 36 -3.58 -5.55 -10.03
CA ILE A 36 -3.89 -4.39 -9.18
C ILE A 36 -4.71 -3.36 -9.98
N PRO A 37 -5.50 -2.49 -9.34
CA PRO A 37 -6.19 -1.41 -10.05
C PRO A 37 -5.20 -0.39 -10.61
N ALA A 38 -5.50 0.15 -11.79
CA ALA A 38 -4.83 1.30 -12.37
C ALA A 38 -5.52 2.58 -11.86
N GLY A 39 -4.88 3.25 -10.90
CA GLY A 39 -5.44 4.45 -10.27
C GLY A 39 -5.56 5.62 -11.24
N GLY A 40 -6.63 6.41 -11.09
CA GLY A 40 -6.87 7.64 -11.84
C GLY A 40 -6.55 8.90 -11.03
N ALA A 41 -6.67 10.07 -11.68
CA ALA A 41 -6.45 11.36 -11.03
C ALA A 41 -7.36 11.59 -9.80
N THR A 42 -8.57 11.03 -9.80
CA THR A 42 -9.50 11.12 -8.66
C THR A 42 -9.01 10.35 -7.45
N ASP A 43 -8.42 9.16 -7.64
CA ASP A 43 -7.86 8.37 -6.54
C ASP A 43 -6.66 9.09 -5.90
N VAL A 44 -5.80 9.69 -6.74
CA VAL A 44 -4.65 10.48 -6.30
C VAL A 44 -5.09 11.73 -5.52
N ASP A 45 -6.08 12.46 -6.03
CA ASP A 45 -6.64 13.64 -5.36
C ASP A 45 -7.28 13.28 -4.01
N ALA A 46 -8.04 12.19 -3.93
CA ALA A 46 -8.61 11.69 -2.69
C ALA A 46 -7.53 11.32 -1.66
N ALA A 47 -6.47 10.62 -2.09
CA ALA A 47 -5.34 10.29 -1.23
C ALA A 47 -4.59 11.54 -0.73
N ALA A 48 -4.33 12.50 -1.61
CA ALA A 48 -3.65 13.75 -1.28
C ALA A 48 -4.45 14.59 -0.27
N LYS A 49 -5.77 14.71 -0.48
CA LYS A 49 -6.68 15.43 0.44
C LYS A 49 -6.72 14.77 1.82
N ALA A 50 -6.83 13.44 1.87
CA ALA A 50 -6.79 12.70 3.13
C ALA A 50 -5.47 12.88 3.88
N ALA A 51 -4.34 12.78 3.17
CA ALA A 51 -3.02 13.00 3.76
C ALA A 51 -2.86 14.43 4.29
N ARG A 52 -3.34 15.45 3.55
CA ARG A 52 -3.31 16.84 4.00
C ARG A 52 -4.17 17.06 5.24
N ALA A 53 -5.38 16.48 5.30
CA ALA A 53 -6.26 16.58 6.46
C ALA A 53 -5.65 15.93 7.72
N ALA A 54 -4.88 14.86 7.56
CA ALA A 54 -4.19 14.18 8.66
C ALA A 54 -2.87 14.85 9.08
N PHE A 55 -2.33 15.78 8.28
CA PHE A 55 -0.97 16.30 8.48
C PHE A 55 -0.81 17.05 9.79
N ASP A 56 -1.73 17.96 10.13
CA ASP A 56 -1.59 18.81 11.32
C ASP A 56 -1.66 17.98 12.61
N SER A 57 -2.55 16.99 12.68
CA SER A 57 -2.65 16.09 13.84
C SER A 57 -1.46 15.14 13.95
N TRP A 58 -0.94 14.63 12.83
CA TRP A 58 0.22 13.75 12.81
C TRP A 58 1.53 14.49 13.14
N SER A 59 1.74 15.66 12.55
CA SER A 59 2.96 16.45 12.74
C SER A 59 3.07 17.04 14.15
N GLY A 60 1.95 17.28 14.83
CA GLY A 60 1.90 17.71 16.22
C GLY A 60 2.21 16.60 17.25
N LEU A 61 2.34 15.33 16.84
CA LEU A 61 2.61 14.25 17.77
C LEU A 61 4.03 14.34 18.37
N PRO A 62 4.19 14.07 19.69
CA PRO A 62 5.50 13.91 20.31
C PRO A 62 6.34 12.83 19.62
N ARG A 63 7.67 12.95 19.75
CA ARG A 63 8.61 11.97 19.19
C ARG A 63 8.33 10.56 19.71
N GLU A 64 8.01 10.44 21.00
CA GLU A 64 7.76 9.18 21.69
C GLU A 64 6.53 8.47 21.12
N GLU A 65 5.45 9.20 20.84
CA GLU A 65 4.24 8.63 20.24
C GLU A 65 4.52 8.17 18.80
N ARG A 66 5.25 8.96 17.99
CA ARG A 66 5.66 8.52 16.64
C ARG A 66 6.55 7.27 16.69
N ALA A 67 7.44 7.16 17.68
CA ALA A 67 8.27 5.99 17.87
C ALA A 67 7.43 4.73 18.15
N LYS A 68 6.37 4.82 18.95
CA LYS A 68 5.44 3.69 19.18
C LYS A 68 4.79 3.20 17.90
N PHE A 69 4.37 4.10 17.00
CA PHE A 69 3.83 3.71 15.69
C PHE A 69 4.88 2.98 14.85
N MET A 70 6.12 3.49 14.81
CA MET A 70 7.21 2.84 14.08
C MET A 70 7.55 1.45 14.63
N SER A 71 7.60 1.28 15.96
CA SER A 71 7.80 -0.03 16.59
C SER A 71 6.70 -1.01 16.20
N ARG A 72 5.42 -0.59 16.27
CA ARG A 72 4.29 -1.45 15.87
C ARG A 72 4.36 -1.87 14.40
N ILE A 73 4.81 -0.99 13.51
CA ILE A 73 5.04 -1.33 12.10
C ILE A 73 6.17 -2.35 11.98
N GLY A 74 7.27 -2.14 12.71
CA GLY A 74 8.40 -3.08 12.76
C GLY A 74 7.98 -4.48 13.22
N ASP A 75 7.24 -4.57 14.31
CA ASP A 75 6.73 -5.84 14.85
C ASP A 75 5.81 -6.55 13.84
N ALA A 76 4.92 -5.80 13.19
CA ALA A 76 4.02 -6.34 12.17
C ALA A 76 4.78 -6.84 10.92
N LEU A 77 5.84 -6.15 10.50
CA LEU A 77 6.70 -6.57 9.40
C LEU A 77 7.51 -7.82 9.77
N ALA A 78 8.10 -7.85 10.97
CA ALA A 78 8.85 -9.00 11.48
C ALA A 78 7.98 -10.26 11.50
N GLY A 79 6.74 -10.13 11.97
CA GLY A 79 5.77 -11.25 11.98
C GLY A 79 5.36 -11.76 10.59
N ARG A 80 5.69 -11.05 9.51
CA ARG A 80 5.36 -11.43 8.12
C ARG A 80 6.60 -11.54 7.23
N MET A 81 7.79 -11.59 7.83
CA MET A 81 9.04 -11.45 7.09
C MET A 81 9.22 -12.54 6.02
N ASP A 82 8.84 -13.78 6.31
CA ASP A 82 8.96 -14.90 5.36
C ASP A 82 8.11 -14.68 4.09
N GLU A 83 6.88 -14.19 4.25
CA GLU A 83 5.99 -13.84 3.14
C GLU A 83 6.59 -12.70 2.31
N ILE A 84 7.01 -11.64 2.99
CA ILE A 84 7.57 -10.43 2.36
C ILE A 84 8.86 -10.76 1.60
N ALA A 85 9.76 -11.54 2.21
CA ALA A 85 11.03 -11.96 1.62
C ALA A 85 10.86 -12.83 0.37
N THR A 86 9.74 -13.55 0.28
CA THR A 86 9.39 -14.33 -0.92
C THR A 86 8.84 -13.43 -2.03
N VAL A 87 8.01 -12.45 -1.67
CA VAL A 87 7.25 -11.65 -2.63
C VAL A 87 8.08 -10.52 -3.26
N ILE A 88 8.94 -9.85 -2.48
CA ILE A 88 9.75 -8.72 -2.97
C ILE A 88 10.63 -9.08 -4.18
N PRO A 89 11.52 -10.11 -4.12
CA PRO A 89 12.44 -10.40 -5.22
C PRO A 89 11.73 -10.89 -6.49
N ARG A 90 10.52 -11.44 -6.36
CA ARG A 90 9.70 -11.94 -7.45
C ARG A 90 8.95 -10.85 -8.20
N LYS A 91 8.74 -9.66 -7.62
CA LYS A 91 7.88 -8.64 -8.23
C LYS A 91 8.63 -7.82 -9.29
N GLN A 92 8.07 -7.76 -10.49
CA GLN A 92 8.39 -6.78 -11.51
C GLN A 92 7.15 -5.91 -11.82
N ALA A 93 7.36 -4.59 -11.87
CA ALA A 93 6.33 -3.60 -12.18
C ALA A 93 6.31 -3.26 -13.67
#